data_AF-A0A3G6IV98-F1
#
_entry.id   AF-A0A3G6IV98-F1
#
_cell.length_a   1.000
_cell.length_b   1.000
_cell.length_c   1.000
_cell.angle_alpha   90.00
_cell.angle_beta   90.00
_cell.angle_gamma   90.00
#
_symmetry.space_group_name_H-M   'P 1'
#
loop_
_entity.id
_entity.type
_entity.pdbx_description
1 polymer ?
#
loop_
_entity_poly.entity_id
_entity_poly.type
_entity_poly.pdbx_seq_one_letter_code
_entity_poly.pdbx_strand_id
1 'polypeptide(L)'
;MSNVHPIFHDVQRRPVVANVKMEGDSLILALDELGEDGSLTRLLTLNKFDAKQLSAVCDRYLHQQNSLSYANVNTLLTEVDRAELYGDDDDE
;
A
#
# COMPACT_ATOMS: atom_id res chain seq x y z
N MET A 1 -4.04 1.59 -29.12
CA MET A 1 -4.31 0.65 -28.03
C MET A 1 -3.67 1.24 -26.79
N SER A 2 -4.48 1.70 -25.84
CA SER A 2 -4.01 2.31 -24.59
C SER A 2 -3.15 1.28 -23.86
N ASN A 3 -1.92 1.64 -23.55
CA ASN A 3 -0.95 0.75 -22.91
C ASN A 3 -1.35 0.60 -21.44
N VAL A 4 -2.26 -0.34 -21.15
CA VAL A 4 -2.83 -0.54 -19.82
C VAL A 4 -1.83 -1.35 -19.00
N HIS A 5 -0.97 -0.67 -18.24
CA HIS A 5 -0.01 -1.33 -17.38
C HIS A 5 -0.64 -1.58 -15.98
N PRO A 6 -0.47 -2.78 -15.40
CA PRO A 6 -0.93 -3.03 -14.04
C PRO A 6 -0.20 -2.11 -13.05
N ILE A 7 -0.94 -1.51 -12.14
CA ILE A 7 -0.39 -0.63 -11.10
C ILE A 7 0.15 -1.44 -9.91
N PHE A 8 -0.44 -2.60 -9.62
CA PHE A 8 0.05 -3.55 -8.64
C PHE A 8 -0.57 -4.93 -8.86
N HIS A 9 -0.06 -5.93 -8.13
CA HIS A 9 -0.66 -7.25 -8.03
C HIS A 9 -1.26 -7.42 -6.64
N ASP A 10 -2.50 -7.89 -6.56
CA ASP A 10 -3.11 -8.27 -5.28
C ASP A 10 -2.36 -9.48 -4.68
N VAL A 11 -2.62 -9.82 -3.41
CA VAL A 11 -2.03 -10.97 -2.69
C VAL A 11 -2.24 -12.28 -3.45
N GLN A 12 -3.33 -12.39 -4.22
CA GLN A 12 -3.62 -13.53 -5.10
C GLN A 12 -2.91 -13.47 -6.46
N ARG A 13 -1.95 -12.54 -6.63
CA ARG A 13 -1.17 -12.29 -7.85
C ARG A 13 -2.01 -11.88 -9.07
N ARG A 14 -3.21 -11.34 -8.83
CA ARG A 14 -4.07 -10.80 -9.89
C ARG A 14 -3.58 -9.40 -10.29
N PRO A 15 -3.33 -9.13 -11.58
CA PRO A 15 -2.89 -7.81 -12.04
C PRO A 15 -4.06 -6.81 -11.96
N VAL A 16 -3.88 -5.75 -11.19
CA VAL A 16 -4.89 -4.69 -11.01
C VAL A 16 -4.45 -3.43 -11.74
N VAL A 17 -5.40 -2.80 -12.41
CA VAL A 17 -5.24 -1.56 -13.17
C VAL A 17 -6.11 -0.49 -12.55
N ALA A 18 -5.59 0.74 -12.38
CA ALA A 18 -6.39 1.91 -12.07
C ALA A 18 -6.62 2.77 -13.31
N ASN A 19 -7.87 3.19 -13.50
CA ASN A 19 -8.27 4.11 -14.54
C ASN A 19 -9.15 5.21 -13.95
N VAL A 20 -8.83 6.47 -14.19
CA VAL A 20 -9.75 7.58 -13.88
C VAL A 20 -10.71 7.74 -15.05
N LYS A 21 -12.01 7.68 -14.78
CA LYS A 21 -13.08 7.78 -15.79
C LYS A 21 -14.03 8.90 -15.40
N MET A 22 -14.65 9.53 -16.40
CA MET A 22 -15.72 10.50 -16.20
C MET A 22 -17.06 9.75 -16.24
N GLU A 23 -17.86 9.86 -15.19
CA GLU A 23 -19.18 9.28 -15.10
C GLU A 23 -20.19 10.40 -14.80
N GLY A 24 -20.98 10.76 -15.81
CA GLY A 24 -21.78 11.99 -15.79
C GLY A 24 -20.88 13.22 -15.71
N ASP A 25 -21.01 13.99 -14.62
CA ASP A 25 -20.23 15.20 -14.35
C ASP A 25 -19.15 14.98 -13.26
N SER A 26 -18.88 13.72 -12.88
CA SER A 26 -17.96 13.37 -11.80
C SER A 26 -16.82 12.48 -12.27
N LEU A 27 -15.62 12.74 -11.74
CA LEU A 27 -14.47 11.85 -11.92
C LEU A 27 -14.51 10.73 -10.89
N ILE A 28 -14.41 9.50 -11.38
CA ILE A 28 -14.38 8.28 -10.59
C ILE A 28 -13.08 7.51 -10.84
N LEU A 29 -12.59 6.85 -9.81
CA LEU A 29 -11.48 5.91 -9.90
C LEU A 29 -12.04 4.50 -10.09
N ALA A 30 -11.72 3.88 -11.22
CA ALA A 30 -12.04 2.51 -11.54
C ALA A 30 -10.81 1.62 -11.31
N LEU A 31 -10.97 0.59 -10.49
CA LEU A 31 -10.02 -0.51 -10.38
C LEU A 31 -10.55 -1.70 -11.15
N ASP A 32 -9.80 -2.14 -12.14
CA ASP A 32 -10.13 -3.25 -13.03
C ASP A 32 -9.06 -4.36 -12.89
N GLU A 33 -9.48 -5.62 -12.86
CA GLU A 33 -8.61 -6.79 -13.00
C GLU A 33 -8.30 -6.99 -14.48
N LEU A 34 -7.02 -7.17 -14.82
CA LEU A 34 -6.59 -7.48 -16.17
C LEU A 34 -6.51 -8.99 -16.37
N GLY A 35 -7.44 -9.54 -17.15
CA GLY A 35 -7.41 -10.96 -17.54
C GLY A 35 -6.22 -11.29 -18.44
N GLU A 36 -5.86 -12.57 -18.51
CA GLU A 36 -4.77 -13.06 -19.39
C GLU A 36 -5.07 -12.85 -20.88
N ASP A 37 -6.35 -12.77 -21.23
CA ASP A 37 -6.87 -12.45 -22.57
C ASP A 37 -6.90 -10.94 -22.86
N GLY A 38 -6.47 -10.11 -21.90
CA GLY A 38 -6.53 -8.65 -21.97
C GLY A 38 -7.90 -8.08 -21.63
N SER A 39 -8.86 -8.90 -21.17
CA SER A 39 -10.15 -8.42 -20.68
C SER A 39 -10.01 -7.61 -19.39
N LEU A 40 -10.92 -6.66 -19.16
CA LEU A 40 -10.96 -5.87 -17.93
C LEU A 40 -12.23 -6.21 -17.17
N THR A 41 -12.07 -6.73 -15.94
CA THR A 41 -13.19 -7.03 -15.04
C THR A 41 -13.21 -6.01 -13.91
N ARG A 42 -14.32 -5.28 -13.75
CA ARG A 42 -14.44 -4.23 -12.71
C ARG A 42 -14.38 -4.85 -11.32
N LEU A 43 -13.36 -4.47 -10.54
CA LEU A 43 -13.23 -4.85 -9.13
C LEU A 43 -13.88 -3.83 -8.20
N LEU A 44 -13.63 -2.54 -8.45
CA LEU A 44 -14.07 -1.47 -7.55
C LEU A 44 -14.21 -0.15 -8.31
N THR A 45 -15.19 0.66 -7.90
CA THR A 45 -15.33 2.03 -8.37
C THR A 45 -15.43 2.95 -7.17
N LEU A 46 -14.65 4.03 -7.15
CA LEU A 46 -14.59 4.97 -6.04
C LEU A 46 -14.81 6.38 -6.55
N ASN A 47 -15.62 7.14 -5.83
CA ASN A 47 -15.64 8.60 -5.98
C ASN A 47 -14.45 9.21 -5.21
N LYS A 48 -14.30 10.54 -5.32
CA LYS A 48 -13.23 11.28 -4.64
C LYS A 48 -13.20 11.08 -3.11
N PHE A 49 -14.36 11.01 -2.46
CA PHE A 49 -14.47 10.89 -1.01
C PHE A 49 -14.03 9.51 -0.55
N ASP A 50 -14.54 8.46 -1.18
CA ASP A 50 -14.23 7.07 -0.84
C ASP A 50 -12.77 6.73 -1.16
N ALA A 51 -12.22 7.25 -2.27
CA ALA A 51 -10.80 7.10 -2.59
C ALA A 51 -9.90 7.70 -1.51
N LYS A 52 -10.28 8.86 -0.95
CA LYS A 52 -9.54 9.48 0.16
C LYS A 52 -9.60 8.62 1.43
N GLN A 53 -10.76 8.05 1.74
CA GLN A 53 -10.89 7.17 2.91
C GLN A 53 -10.07 5.89 2.75
N LEU A 54 -10.09 5.28 1.57
CA LEU A 54 -9.29 4.09 1.28
C LEU A 54 -7.79 4.37 1.42
N SER A 55 -7.30 5.50 0.90
CA SER A 55 -5.90 5.93 1.08
C SER A 55 -5.51 5.97 2.57
N ALA A 56 -6.35 6.60 3.41
CA ALA A 56 -6.07 6.71 4.84
C ALA A 56 -6.05 5.34 5.56
N VAL A 57 -6.86 4.37 5.11
CA VAL A 57 -6.83 3.00 5.62
C VAL A 57 -5.54 2.28 5.21
N CYS A 58 -5.12 2.43 3.94
CA CYS A 58 -3.86 1.89 3.44
C CYS A 58 -2.65 2.45 4.21
N ASP A 59 -2.61 3.77 4.45
CA ASP A 59 -1.54 4.41 5.21
C ASP A 59 -1.46 3.85 6.64
N ARG A 60 -2.61 3.71 7.33
CA ARG A 60 -2.67 3.13 8.67
C ARG A 60 -2.18 1.69 8.70
N TYR A 61 -2.56 0.87 7.71
CA TYR A 61 -2.08 -0.50 7.59
C TYR A 61 -0.56 -0.55 7.45
N LEU A 62 0.04 0.30 6.61
CA LEU A 62 1.49 0.38 6.44
C LEU A 62 2.20 0.82 7.74
N HIS A 63 1.65 1.80 8.45
CA HIS A 63 2.17 2.20 9.76
C HIS A 63 2.14 1.05 10.78
N GLN A 64 1.07 0.26 10.81
CA GLN A 64 0.97 -0.91 11.70
C GLN A 64 2.00 -1.99 11.32
N GLN A 65 2.16 -2.30 10.04
CA GLN A 65 3.17 -3.25 9.56
C GLN A 65 4.59 -2.82 9.93
N ASN A 66 4.91 -1.53 9.74
CA ASN A 66 6.21 -0.99 10.13
C ASN A 66 6.43 -1.07 11.65
N SER A 67 5.42 -0.73 12.46
CA SER A 67 5.51 -0.83 13.92
C SER A 67 5.77 -2.28 14.39
N LEU A 68 5.09 -3.27 13.79
CA LEU A 68 5.33 -4.68 14.06
C LEU A 68 6.74 -5.11 13.62
N SER A 69 7.22 -4.63 12.48
CA SER A 69 8.59 -4.87 12.03
C SER A 69 9.62 -4.31 13.01
N TYR A 70 9.45 -3.07 13.50
CA TYR A 70 10.34 -2.49 14.50
C TYR A 70 10.27 -3.19 15.86
N ALA A 71 9.09 -3.67 16.29
CA ALA A 71 8.97 -4.50 17.48
C ALA A 71 9.74 -5.82 17.34
N ASN A 72 9.77 -6.39 16.13
CA ASN A 72 10.52 -7.61 15.81
C ASN A 72 12.02 -7.37 15.56
N VAL A 73 12.43 -6.13 15.26
CA VAL A 73 13.85 -5.72 15.23
C VAL A 73 14.37 -5.48 16.65
N ASN A 74 13.53 -4.94 17.56
CA ASN A 74 13.90 -4.76 18.96
C ASN A 74 14.13 -6.10 19.71
N THR A 75 13.61 -7.21 19.20
CA THR A 75 13.88 -8.57 19.71
C THR A 75 15.12 -9.22 19.09
N LEU A 76 15.73 -8.60 18.07
CA LEU A 76 16.95 -9.07 17.39
C LEU A 76 18.21 -8.29 17.78
N LEU A 77 18.09 -7.18 18.51
CA LEU A 77 19.25 -6.52 19.12
C LEU A 77 19.83 -7.47 20.17
N THR A 78 21.07 -7.89 19.98
CA THR A 78 21.79 -8.64 21.00
C THR A 78 22.01 -7.75 22.23
N GLU A 79 22.23 -8.34 23.41
CA GLU A 79 22.52 -7.55 24.64
C GLU A 79 23.68 -6.56 24.44
N VAL A 80 24.58 -6.84 23.50
CA VAL A 80 25.70 -5.97 23.10
C VAL A 80 25.22 -4.77 22.28
N ASP A 81 24.37 -4.96 21.27
CA ASP A 81 23.85 -3.85 20.44
C ASP A 81 22.95 -2.90 21.26
N ARG A 82 22.23 -3.44 22.27
CA ARG A 82 21.48 -2.62 23.22
C ARG A 82 22.40 -1.79 24.12
N ALA A 83 23.55 -2.32 24.52
CA ALA A 83 24.49 -1.58 25.36
C ALA A 83 25.17 -0.44 24.59
N GLU A 84 25.46 -0.59 23.29
CA GLU A 84 26.00 0.51 22.46
C GLU A 84 24.97 1.63 22.21
N LEU A 85 23.68 1.32 22.12
CA LEU A 85 22.61 2.33 21.96
C LEU A 85 22.33 3.15 23.23
N TYR A 86 22.67 2.62 24.41
CA TYR A 86 22.50 3.28 25.71
C TYR A 86 23.83 3.67 26.37
N GLY A 87 24.96 3.47 25.68
CA GLY A 87 26.30 3.61 26.23
C GLY A 87 27.01 4.92 25.91
N ASP A 88 26.33 5.87 25.26
CA ASP A 88 26.91 7.17 24.83
C ASP A 88 26.19 8.36 25.50
N ASP A 89 25.76 8.22 26.76
CA ASP A 89 25.18 9.31 27.57
C ASP A 89 25.95 9.53 28.90
N ASP A 90 27.23 9.14 28.94
CA ASP A 90 28.13 9.38 30.09
C ASP A 90 29.52 9.87 29.64
N ASP A 91 29.58 10.77 28.64
CA ASP A 91 30.76 11.63 28.43
C ASP A 91 30.33 13.11 28.34
N GLU A 92 30.52 13.78 29.49
CA GLU A 92 30.38 15.22 29.89
C GLU A 92 29.04 15.75 30.45
#